data_AF-V4IVT3-F1
#
_entry.id   AF-V4IVT3-F1
#
_cell.length_a   1.000
_cell.length_b   1.000
_cell.length_c   1.000
_cell.angle_alpha   90.00
_cell.angle_beta   90.00
_cell.angle_gamma   90.00
#
_symmetry.space_group_name_H-M   'P 1'
#
loop_
_entity.id
_entity.type
_entity.pdbx_description
1 polymer ?
#
loop_
_entity_poly.entity_id
_entity_poly.type
_entity_poly.pdbx_seq_one_letter_code
_entity_poly.pdbx_strand_id
1 'polypeptide(L)'
;MDTEGTLAPETAAAAREAYEELGPAAQVTTREAAKAMEFDREEYRERVTSDVVGTVRDALFASLLRVHVGTREEFDGWLADHPDYEADVAGSDNVDRVVWHPVPFAGAGDVDGAEAGTDGAVGASEANETPGGGLVVAATYQDERDAAVGTLRRRAFGAVYRERLGVDDAGASAGADADAADGAGRADGAGDADESDGSGGPDRPGES
;
A
#
# COMPACT_ATOMS: atom_id res chain seq x y z
N MET A 1 0.64 -22.70 13.70
CA MET A 1 1.10 -21.39 13.21
C MET A 1 0.68 -21.18 11.76
N ASP A 2 -0.04 -20.09 11.51
CA ASP A 2 -0.44 -19.62 10.18
C ASP A 2 0.35 -18.37 9.80
N THR A 3 0.36 -18.02 8.52
CA THR A 3 0.99 -16.79 8.02
C THR A 3 0.05 -16.08 7.05
N GLU A 4 -0.11 -14.78 7.25
CA GLU A 4 -0.95 -13.88 6.46
C GLU A 4 -0.10 -12.81 5.79
N GLY A 5 -0.45 -12.41 4.57
CA GLY A 5 0.36 -11.44 3.81
C GLY A 5 1.65 -12.03 3.24
N THR A 6 2.33 -11.27 2.39
CA THR A 6 3.44 -11.77 1.56
C THR A 6 4.74 -10.98 1.78
N LEU A 7 4.64 -9.72 2.20
CA LEU A 7 5.74 -8.77 2.30
C LEU A 7 6.48 -8.90 3.64
N ALA A 8 7.76 -9.24 3.61
CA ALA A 8 8.63 -9.27 4.78
C ALA A 8 9.97 -8.61 4.41
N PRO A 9 10.04 -7.26 4.44
CA PRO A 9 11.24 -6.55 4.03
C PRO A 9 12.40 -6.87 4.99
N GLU A 10 13.56 -7.19 4.44
CA GLU A 10 14.77 -7.47 5.23
C GLU A 10 15.56 -6.20 5.56
N THR A 11 15.32 -5.11 4.83
CA THR A 11 16.01 -3.83 5.00
C THR A 11 15.03 -2.65 4.85
N ALA A 12 15.41 -1.49 5.39
CA ALA A 12 14.66 -0.26 5.20
C ALA A 12 14.60 0.17 3.72
N ALA A 13 15.64 -0.15 2.92
CA ALA A 13 15.65 0.12 1.49
C ALA A 13 14.63 -0.75 0.73
N ALA A 14 14.57 -2.05 1.03
CA ALA A 14 13.57 -2.94 0.45
C ALA A 14 12.14 -2.55 0.85
N ALA A 15 11.96 -2.08 2.09
CA ALA A 15 10.67 -1.54 2.52
C ALA A 15 10.26 -0.30 1.73
N ARG A 16 11.20 0.63 1.47
CA ARG A 16 10.97 1.84 0.65
C ARG A 16 10.60 1.50 -0.78
N GLU A 17 11.36 0.61 -1.42
CA GLU A 17 11.10 0.16 -2.79
C GLU A 17 9.68 -0.44 -2.90
N ALA A 18 9.34 -1.39 -2.02
CA ALA A 18 8.00 -2.00 -2.01
C ALA A 18 6.89 -0.97 -1.75
N TYR A 19 7.14 0.04 -0.92
CA TYR A 19 6.16 1.11 -0.65
C TYR A 19 5.98 2.04 -1.85
N GLU A 20 7.05 2.40 -2.55
CA GLU A 20 7.00 3.21 -3.77
C GLU A 20 6.21 2.53 -4.90
N GLU A 21 6.39 1.21 -5.08
CA GLU A 21 5.68 0.41 -6.07
C GLU A 21 4.15 0.42 -5.89
N LEU A 22 3.66 0.70 -4.67
CA LEU A 22 2.23 0.77 -4.37
C LEU A 22 1.56 2.09 -4.76
N GLY A 23 2.33 3.10 -5.18
CA GLY A 23 1.80 4.41 -5.60
C GLY A 23 0.67 4.32 -6.64
N PRO A 24 0.88 3.66 -7.80
CA PRO A 24 -0.15 3.50 -8.82
C PRO A 24 -1.38 2.72 -8.32
N ALA A 25 -1.17 1.65 -7.54
CA ALA A 25 -2.26 0.86 -6.98
C ALA A 25 -3.14 1.70 -6.04
N ALA A 26 -2.53 2.49 -5.14
CA ALA A 26 -3.24 3.38 -4.24
C ALA A 26 -4.06 4.45 -4.98
N GLN A 27 -3.50 5.02 -6.06
CA GLN A 27 -4.20 6.01 -6.88
C GLN A 27 -5.43 5.39 -7.56
N VAL A 28 -5.29 4.20 -8.16
CA VAL A 28 -6.40 3.49 -8.82
C VAL A 28 -7.48 3.13 -7.80
N THR A 29 -7.11 2.55 -6.66
CA THR A 29 -8.05 2.20 -5.59
C THR A 29 -8.84 3.41 -5.10
N THR A 30 -8.15 4.54 -4.87
CA THR A 30 -8.81 5.78 -4.43
C THR A 30 -9.77 6.32 -5.48
N ARG A 31 -9.36 6.28 -6.76
CA ARG A 31 -10.19 6.74 -7.88
C ARG A 31 -11.46 5.91 -8.03
N GLU A 32 -11.34 4.60 -8.00
CA GLU A 32 -12.49 3.70 -8.13
C GLU A 32 -13.43 3.83 -6.93
N ALA A 33 -12.91 4.04 -5.72
CA ALA A 33 -13.74 4.33 -4.55
C ALA A 33 -14.52 5.65 -4.73
N ALA A 34 -13.85 6.74 -5.13
CA ALA A 34 -14.51 8.02 -5.39
C ALA A 34 -15.57 7.93 -6.50
N LYS A 35 -15.30 7.16 -7.55
CA LYS A 35 -16.25 6.89 -8.63
C LYS A 35 -17.46 6.09 -8.15
N ALA A 36 -17.26 5.08 -7.30
CA ALA A 36 -18.36 4.33 -6.71
C ALA A 36 -19.23 5.19 -5.77
N MET A 37 -18.64 6.25 -5.19
CA MET A 37 -19.35 7.27 -4.42
C MET A 37 -19.96 8.38 -5.29
N GLU A 38 -19.86 8.27 -6.63
CA GLU A 38 -20.42 9.21 -7.61
C GLU A 38 -19.89 10.65 -7.49
N PHE A 39 -18.66 10.82 -6.98
CA PHE A 39 -18.05 12.15 -6.91
C PHE A 39 -17.89 12.75 -8.31
N ASP A 40 -18.35 13.99 -8.46
CA ASP A 40 -18.10 14.76 -9.67
C ASP A 40 -16.65 15.27 -9.73
N ARG A 41 -16.29 15.96 -10.82
CA ARG A 41 -14.91 16.42 -11.06
C ARG A 41 -14.44 17.46 -10.03
N GLU A 42 -15.33 18.33 -9.57
CA GLU A 42 -15.00 19.35 -8.58
C GLU A 42 -14.83 18.70 -7.21
N GLU A 43 -15.78 17.86 -6.81
CA GLU A 43 -15.72 17.13 -5.54
C GLU A 43 -14.51 16.18 -5.48
N TYR A 44 -14.18 15.49 -6.57
CA TYR A 44 -12.98 14.66 -6.65
C TYR A 44 -11.72 15.48 -6.39
N ARG A 45 -11.59 16.66 -7.01
CA ARG A 45 -10.41 17.53 -6.86
C ARG A 45 -10.30 18.10 -5.45
N GLU A 46 -11.42 18.40 -4.81
CA GLU A 46 -11.45 18.87 -3.42
C GLU A 46 -11.10 17.77 -2.43
N ARG A 47 -11.67 16.57 -2.61
CA ARG A 47 -11.66 15.50 -1.59
C ARG A 47 -10.53 14.48 -1.79
N VAL A 48 -10.11 14.21 -3.03
CA VAL A 48 -9.08 13.22 -3.33
C VAL A 48 -7.72 13.91 -3.40
N THR A 49 -7.17 14.20 -2.22
CA THR A 49 -5.84 14.81 -2.07
C THR A 49 -4.73 13.78 -2.16
N SER A 50 -3.48 14.25 -2.29
CA SER A 50 -2.29 13.39 -2.18
C SER A 50 -2.24 12.66 -0.83
N ASP A 51 -2.73 13.29 0.26
CA ASP A 51 -2.77 12.68 1.59
C ASP A 51 -3.75 11.49 1.65
N VAL A 52 -4.88 11.60 0.95
CA VAL A 52 -5.83 10.48 0.85
C VAL A 52 -5.21 9.32 0.09
N VAL A 53 -4.56 9.59 -1.04
CA VAL A 53 -3.85 8.54 -1.81
C VAL A 53 -2.71 7.94 -0.99
N GLY A 54 -1.96 8.77 -0.26
CA GLY A 54 -0.92 8.33 0.68
C GLY A 54 -1.47 7.41 1.77
N THR A 55 -2.61 7.77 2.37
CA THR A 55 -3.29 6.96 3.39
C THR A 55 -3.74 5.60 2.83
N VAL A 56 -4.22 5.57 1.59
CA VAL A 56 -4.56 4.30 0.93
C VAL A 56 -3.30 3.48 0.67
N ARG A 57 -2.20 4.10 0.26
CA ARG A 57 -0.90 3.42 0.08
C ARG A 57 -0.39 2.83 1.39
N ASP A 58 -0.46 3.57 2.49
CA ASP A 58 -0.11 3.12 3.83
C ASP A 58 -0.91 1.86 4.22
N ALA A 59 -2.23 1.91 4.00
CA ALA A 59 -3.12 0.79 4.29
C ALA A 59 -2.81 -0.43 3.41
N LEU A 60 -2.55 -0.23 2.11
CA LEU A 60 -2.16 -1.30 1.20
C LEU A 60 -0.85 -1.94 1.65
N PHE A 61 0.18 -1.15 1.93
CA PHE A 61 1.47 -1.64 2.40
C PHE A 61 1.32 -2.44 3.69
N ALA A 62 0.64 -1.86 4.69
CA ALA A 62 0.37 -2.53 5.96
C ALA A 62 -0.39 -3.85 5.74
N SER A 63 -1.35 -3.91 4.81
CA SER A 63 -2.10 -5.13 4.48
C SER A 63 -1.25 -6.24 3.87
N LEU A 64 -0.14 -5.89 3.21
CA LEU A 64 0.76 -6.85 2.58
C LEU A 64 1.77 -7.43 3.56
N LEU A 65 2.03 -6.75 4.69
CA LEU A 65 2.97 -7.22 5.70
C LEU A 65 2.65 -8.64 6.14
N ARG A 66 3.70 -9.46 6.15
CA ARG A 66 3.68 -10.84 6.59
C ARG A 66 3.48 -10.88 8.11
N VAL A 67 2.36 -11.42 8.55
CA VAL A 67 2.02 -11.58 9.95
C VAL A 67 1.93 -13.06 10.27
N HIS A 68 2.62 -13.46 11.31
CA HIS A 68 2.50 -14.78 11.89
C HIS A 68 1.35 -14.80 12.89
N VAL A 69 0.56 -15.87 12.86
CA VAL A 69 -0.58 -16.06 13.76
C VAL A 69 -0.40 -17.41 14.45
N GLY A 70 -0.33 -17.41 15.78
CA GLY A 70 -0.02 -18.60 16.54
C GLY A 70 -0.37 -18.49 18.02
N THR A 71 0.05 -19.50 18.77
CA THR A 71 -0.04 -19.50 20.23
C THR A 71 1.11 -18.72 20.87
N ARG A 72 0.99 -18.40 22.16
CA ARG A 72 2.07 -17.85 22.98
C ARG A 72 3.29 -18.77 22.94
N GLU A 73 3.09 -20.08 23.05
CA GLU A 73 4.19 -21.05 22.99
C GLU A 73 4.93 -21.01 21.64
N GLU A 74 4.21 -20.87 20.52
CA GLU A 74 4.82 -20.71 19.20
C GLU A 74 5.60 -19.39 19.09
N PHE A 75 5.09 -18.31 19.68
CA PHE A 75 5.77 -17.01 19.73
C PHE A 75 7.02 -17.03 20.61
N ASP A 76 6.93 -17.60 21.82
CA ASP A 76 8.05 -17.71 22.75
C ASP A 76 9.16 -18.61 22.16
N GLY A 77 8.77 -19.69 21.48
CA GLY A 77 9.70 -20.53 20.71
C GLY A 77 10.41 -19.74 19.60
N TRP A 78 9.66 -18.92 18.86
CA TRP A 78 10.23 -18.05 17.84
C TRP A 78 11.23 -17.05 18.44
N LEU A 79 10.93 -16.41 19.58
CA LEU A 79 11.85 -15.50 20.28
C LEU A 79 13.12 -16.21 20.75
N ALA A 80 13.00 -17.45 21.24
CA ALA A 80 14.15 -18.24 21.67
C ALA A 80 15.12 -18.55 20.50
N ASP A 81 14.58 -18.76 19.29
CA ASP A 81 15.35 -18.96 18.08
C ASP A 81 15.93 -17.63 17.50
N HIS A 82 15.41 -16.49 17.94
CA HIS A 82 15.76 -15.15 17.46
C HIS A 82 16.16 -14.23 18.64
N PRO A 83 17.24 -14.56 19.38
CA PRO A 83 17.63 -13.85 20.60
C PRO A 83 18.04 -12.39 20.36
N ASP A 84 18.38 -12.05 19.12
CA ASP A 84 18.71 -10.70 18.73
C ASP A 84 17.46 -9.82 18.54
N TYR A 85 16.24 -10.37 18.57
CA TYR A 85 15.03 -9.56 18.43
C TYR A 85 14.52 -9.01 19.75
N GLU A 86 14.24 -7.71 19.80
CA GLU A 86 13.48 -7.09 20.88
C GLU A 86 11.98 -7.21 20.61
N ALA A 87 11.20 -7.63 21.61
CA ALA A 87 9.75 -7.81 21.46
C ALA A 87 8.97 -6.59 21.96
N ASP A 88 8.17 -5.99 21.08
CA ASP A 88 7.18 -4.97 21.43
C ASP A 88 5.76 -5.57 21.36
N VAL A 89 5.28 -6.05 22.51
CA VAL A 89 4.00 -6.77 22.62
C VAL A 89 2.88 -5.84 23.10
N ALA A 90 1.77 -5.78 22.35
CA ALA A 90 0.52 -5.16 22.79
C ALA A 90 -0.45 -6.19 23.35
N GLY A 91 -1.10 -5.86 24.46
CA GLY A 91 -2.24 -6.61 24.98
C GLY A 91 -1.98 -7.17 26.37
N SER A 92 -2.50 -8.36 26.63
CA SER A 92 -2.49 -8.96 27.97
C SER A 92 -1.64 -10.22 28.00
N ASP A 93 -0.89 -10.39 29.09
CA ASP A 93 -0.04 -11.55 29.30
C ASP A 93 -0.83 -12.86 29.49
N ASN A 94 -2.12 -12.74 29.83
CA ASN A 94 -3.03 -13.86 30.10
C ASN A 94 -3.75 -14.41 28.85
N VAL A 95 -3.24 -14.09 27.66
CA VAL A 95 -3.87 -14.42 26.38
C VAL A 95 -2.94 -15.35 25.60
N ASP A 96 -3.47 -16.52 25.25
CA ASP A 96 -2.67 -17.59 24.66
C ASP A 96 -2.45 -17.45 23.15
N ARG A 97 -3.13 -16.51 22.46
CA ARG A 97 -2.92 -16.29 21.02
C ARG A 97 -2.17 -14.98 20.77
N VAL A 98 -1.23 -15.06 19.84
CA VAL A 98 -0.34 -13.96 19.50
C VAL A 98 -0.29 -13.83 17.99
N VAL A 99 -0.31 -12.59 17.52
CA VAL A 99 0.09 -12.23 16.17
C VAL A 99 1.41 -11.47 16.26
N TRP A 100 2.35 -11.72 15.35
CA TRP A 100 3.63 -11.03 15.33
C TRP A 100 4.17 -10.78 13.92
N HIS A 101 4.94 -9.70 13.79
CA HIS A 101 5.65 -9.32 12.56
C HIS A 101 7.09 -8.91 12.90
N PRO A 102 8.09 -9.65 12.41
CA PRO A 102 9.49 -9.28 12.58
C PRO A 102 9.88 -8.15 11.61
N VAL A 103 10.67 -7.20 12.12
CA VAL A 103 11.28 -6.11 11.38
C VAL A 103 12.80 -6.15 11.63
N PRO A 104 13.57 -6.83 10.78
CA PRO A 104 14.99 -7.12 11.01
C PRO A 104 15.90 -5.90 11.08
N PHE A 105 15.46 -4.76 10.58
CA PHE A 105 16.23 -3.51 10.47
C PHE A 105 15.75 -2.43 11.46
N ALA A 106 15.05 -2.83 12.53
CA ALA A 106 14.42 -1.89 13.45
C ALA A 106 14.83 -2.07 14.92
N GLY A 107 16.10 -2.34 15.18
CA GLY A 107 16.60 -2.58 16.53
C GLY A 107 16.60 -1.38 17.46
N ALA A 108 16.71 -1.67 18.76
CA ALA A 108 16.88 -0.66 19.82
C ALA A 108 18.16 0.21 19.65
N GLY A 109 19.03 -0.11 18.69
CA GLY A 109 20.21 0.68 18.33
C GLY A 109 19.99 1.74 17.25
N ASP A 110 18.82 1.79 16.60
CA ASP A 110 18.55 2.71 15.48
C ASP A 110 18.03 4.10 15.90
N VAL A 111 17.88 4.36 17.20
CA VAL A 111 17.33 5.65 17.72
C VAL A 111 18.37 6.77 17.93
N ASP A 112 19.63 6.58 17.51
CA ASP A 112 20.67 7.61 17.57
C ASP A 112 21.35 7.79 16.19
N GLY A 113 20.70 8.55 15.30
CA GLY A 113 21.20 8.79 13.94
C GLY A 113 20.70 10.08 13.29
N ALA A 114 20.27 11.07 14.08
CA ALA A 114 19.92 12.40 13.60
C ALA A 114 20.99 13.43 14.02
N GLU A 115 22.22 13.28 13.52
CA GLU A 115 23.19 14.38 13.51
C GLU A 115 23.34 14.86 12.07
N ALA A 116 22.73 16.01 11.80
CA ALA A 116 22.79 16.70 10.52
C ALA A 116 24.23 17.09 10.18
N GLY A 117 24.82 16.39 9.21
CA GLY A 117 26.05 16.76 8.54
C GLY A 117 25.79 17.01 7.07
N THR A 118 25.47 18.25 6.70
CA THR A 118 25.49 18.67 5.29
C THR A 118 26.95 18.82 4.84
N ASP A 119 27.48 17.87 4.08
CA ASP A 119 28.46 18.15 3.02
C ASP A 119 28.55 16.96 2.05
N GLY A 120 28.57 17.25 0.76
CA GLY A 120 28.34 16.26 -0.29
C GLY A 120 29.47 15.25 -0.46
N ALA A 121 29.09 13.98 -0.64
CA ALA A 121 29.83 13.02 -1.45
C ALA A 121 28.91 11.88 -1.87
N VAL A 122 28.79 11.70 -3.18
CA VAL A 122 28.31 10.48 -3.82
C VAL A 122 29.17 9.30 -3.40
N GLY A 123 28.54 8.35 -2.71
CA GLY A 123 29.11 7.05 -2.39
C GLY A 123 27.98 6.14 -1.95
N ALA A 124 27.38 5.41 -2.89
CA ALA A 124 26.59 4.24 -2.57
C ALA A 124 27.54 3.19 -1.97
N SER A 125 27.82 3.34 -0.67
CA SER A 125 28.36 2.27 0.12
C SER A 125 27.19 1.38 0.45
N GLU A 126 27.12 0.23 -0.22
CA GLU A 126 26.44 -0.96 0.28
C GLU A 126 27.14 -1.35 1.59
N ALA A 127 26.92 -0.56 2.64
CA ALA A 127 27.25 -0.95 3.98
C ALA A 127 26.26 -2.07 4.30
N ASN A 128 26.77 -3.29 4.23
CA ASN A 128 26.27 -4.42 4.97
C ASN A 128 26.23 -4.00 6.46
N GLU A 129 25.19 -3.26 6.83
CA GLU A 129 24.80 -3.01 8.20
C GLU A 129 24.65 -4.39 8.81
N THR A 130 25.62 -4.74 9.64
CA THR A 130 25.54 -5.93 10.48
C THR A 130 24.22 -5.81 11.21
N PRO A 131 23.29 -6.79 11.12
CA PRO A 131 21.97 -6.64 11.69
C PRO A 131 22.14 -6.45 13.21
N GLY A 132 22.10 -5.18 13.63
CA GLY A 132 21.72 -4.82 14.98
C GLY A 132 20.35 -5.45 15.16
N GLY A 133 20.17 -6.11 16.29
CA GLY A 133 19.01 -6.95 16.57
C GLY A 133 17.67 -6.39 16.07
N GLY A 134 16.80 -7.23 15.52
CA GLY A 134 15.53 -6.76 14.94
C GLY A 134 14.50 -6.34 16.00
N LEU A 135 13.40 -5.73 15.56
CA LEU A 135 12.20 -5.56 16.40
C LEU A 135 11.17 -6.59 15.97
N VAL A 136 10.44 -7.18 16.91
CA VAL A 136 9.22 -7.92 16.61
C VAL A 136 8.03 -7.21 17.23
N VAL A 137 7.15 -6.69 16.37
CA VAL A 137 5.89 -6.08 16.81
C VAL A 137 4.88 -7.21 16.97
N ALA A 138 4.27 -7.30 18.15
CA ALA A 138 3.30 -8.34 18.45
C ALA A 138 2.02 -7.78 19.09
N ALA A 139 0.93 -8.54 18.95
CA ALA A 139 -0.33 -8.27 19.64
C ALA A 139 -1.00 -9.56 20.08
N THR A 140 -1.57 -9.57 21.29
CA THR A 140 -2.30 -10.72 21.81
C THR A 140 -3.80 -10.60 21.55
N TYR A 141 -4.50 -11.72 21.31
CA TYR A 141 -5.95 -11.70 21.06
C TYR A 141 -6.66 -12.97 21.57
N GLN A 142 -7.95 -12.87 21.91
CA GLN A 142 -8.74 -14.01 22.39
C GLN A 142 -9.54 -14.65 21.24
N ASP A 143 -10.51 -13.92 20.68
CA ASP A 143 -11.44 -14.47 19.69
C ASP A 143 -11.33 -13.79 18.31
N GLU A 144 -10.98 -12.50 18.25
CA GLU A 144 -11.01 -11.71 17.03
C GLU A 144 -9.66 -11.65 16.30
N ARG A 145 -9.33 -12.75 15.62
CA ARG A 145 -8.08 -12.88 14.83
C ARG A 145 -7.88 -11.74 13.83
N ASP A 146 -8.88 -11.46 12.99
CA ASP A 146 -8.71 -10.50 11.89
C ASP A 146 -8.55 -9.07 12.41
N ALA A 147 -9.23 -8.73 13.51
CA ALA A 147 -9.05 -7.45 14.21
C ALA A 147 -7.63 -7.34 14.81
N ALA A 148 -7.09 -8.44 15.35
CA ALA A 148 -5.74 -8.48 15.87
C ALA A 148 -4.69 -8.28 14.77
N VAL A 149 -4.83 -8.97 13.63
CA VAL A 149 -3.94 -8.80 12.46
C VAL A 149 -4.01 -7.36 11.95
N GLY A 150 -5.20 -6.79 11.80
CA GLY A 150 -5.37 -5.40 11.38
C GLY A 150 -4.73 -4.40 12.35
N THR A 151 -4.90 -4.62 13.67
CA THR A 151 -4.28 -3.80 14.72
C THR A 151 -2.76 -3.87 14.68
N LEU A 152 -2.21 -5.09 14.56
CA LEU A 152 -0.78 -5.30 14.46
C LEU A 152 -0.20 -4.59 13.23
N ARG A 153 -0.82 -4.73 12.06
CA ARG A 153 -0.35 -4.11 10.82
C ARG A 153 -0.34 -2.60 10.91
N ARG A 154 -1.39 -2.00 11.48
CA ARG A 154 -1.46 -0.56 11.73
C ARG A 154 -0.37 -0.11 12.70
N ARG A 155 -0.13 -0.87 13.78
CA ARG A 155 0.91 -0.57 14.76
C ARG A 155 2.30 -0.65 14.13
N ALA A 156 2.61 -1.74 13.45
CA ALA A 156 3.89 -1.94 12.78
C ALA A 156 4.16 -0.81 11.78
N PHE A 157 3.16 -0.46 10.95
CA PHE A 157 3.31 0.64 10.00
C PHE A 157 3.61 1.97 10.69
N GLY A 158 2.79 2.36 11.68
CA GLY A 158 2.91 3.65 12.35
C GLY A 158 4.17 3.79 13.22
N ALA A 159 4.58 2.72 13.91
CA ALA A 159 5.70 2.76 14.84
C ALA A 159 7.07 2.56 14.17
N VAL A 160 7.12 1.85 13.03
CA VAL A 160 8.40 1.37 12.47
C VAL A 160 8.62 1.86 11.05
N TYR A 161 7.60 1.74 10.20
CA TYR A 161 7.73 2.01 8.76
C TYR A 161 7.54 3.49 8.43
N ARG A 162 6.58 4.20 9.03
CA ARG A 162 6.27 5.59 8.67
C ARG A 162 7.51 6.50 8.70
N GLU A 163 8.30 6.39 9.77
CA GLU A 163 9.55 7.14 9.95
C GLU A 163 10.61 6.74 8.90
N ARG A 164 10.86 5.44 8.74
CA ARG A 164 11.91 4.92 7.84
C ARG A 164 11.60 5.09 6.36
N LEU A 165 10.33 5.17 6.01
CA LEU A 165 9.87 5.41 4.66
C LEU A 165 10.01 6.89 4.25
N GLY A 166 10.40 7.78 5.17
CA GLY A 166 10.43 9.22 4.91
C GLY A 166 9.04 9.76 4.55
N VAL A 167 7.98 9.12 5.08
CA VAL A 167 6.61 9.65 4.99
C VAL A 167 6.49 10.74 6.03
N ASP A 168 7.27 11.81 5.83
CA ASP A 168 6.99 13.08 6.46
C ASP A 168 5.59 13.52 6.00
N ASP A 169 4.88 14.24 6.87
CA ASP A 169 3.63 14.95 6.66
C ASP A 169 3.78 16.03 5.54
N ALA A 170 4.12 15.59 4.33
CA ALA A 170 4.40 16.38 3.15
C ALA A 170 3.12 16.54 2.33
N GLY A 171 2.11 17.16 2.94
CA GLY A 171 1.04 17.86 2.22
C GLY A 171 1.55 19.10 1.44
N ALA A 172 2.80 19.12 0.98
CA ALA A 172 3.43 20.31 0.43
C ALA A 172 4.54 20.04 -0.60
N SER A 173 4.32 19.18 -1.60
CA SER A 173 4.81 19.41 -2.98
C SER A 173 4.62 18.18 -3.88
N ALA A 174 3.45 18.05 -4.52
CA ALA A 174 3.33 17.37 -5.82
C ALA A 174 1.99 17.76 -6.49
N GLY A 175 1.78 19.06 -6.65
CA GLY A 175 0.82 19.59 -7.61
C GLY A 175 1.45 19.63 -9.00
N ALA A 176 1.59 18.48 -9.65
CA ALA A 176 1.91 18.27 -11.07
C ALA A 176 1.92 16.75 -11.21
N ASP A 177 0.87 16.06 -11.65
CA ASP A 177 0.30 16.11 -12.99
C ASP A 177 -1.16 15.63 -12.93
N ALA A 178 -2.12 16.55 -12.92
CA ALA A 178 -3.55 16.22 -12.99
C ALA A 178 -4.12 16.32 -14.43
N ASP A 179 -3.26 16.39 -15.44
CA ASP A 179 -3.64 16.69 -16.84
C ASP A 179 -3.36 15.52 -17.81
N ALA A 180 -3.82 14.31 -17.46
CA ALA A 180 -3.81 13.16 -18.38
C ALA A 180 -5.14 12.38 -18.41
N ALA A 181 -6.23 12.98 -17.94
CA ALA A 181 -7.58 12.40 -18.06
C ALA A 181 -8.47 13.25 -18.99
N ASP A 182 -7.97 13.50 -20.21
CA ASP A 182 -8.80 13.82 -21.36
C ASP A 182 -8.61 12.70 -22.38
N GLY A 183 -9.55 11.75 -22.41
CA GLY A 183 -9.40 10.56 -23.24
C GLY A 183 -10.44 9.47 -23.02
N ALA A 184 -11.68 9.80 -22.66
CA ALA A 184 -12.80 8.86 -22.73
C ALA A 184 -14.13 9.63 -22.78
N GLY A 185 -14.47 10.14 -23.95
CA GLY A 185 -15.73 10.88 -24.12
C GLY A 185 -16.09 11.12 -25.58
N ARG A 186 -16.41 10.06 -26.32
CA ARG A 186 -17.35 10.17 -27.45
C ARG A 186 -17.96 8.83 -27.83
N ALA A 187 -19.13 8.55 -27.26
CA ALA A 187 -20.13 7.70 -27.86
C ALA A 187 -21.34 8.60 -28.17
N ASP A 188 -21.29 9.30 -29.31
CA ASP A 188 -22.44 9.98 -29.87
C ASP A 188 -23.19 8.98 -30.76
N GLY A 189 -24.25 8.40 -30.21
CA GLY A 189 -25.30 7.76 -31.00
C GLY A 189 -26.45 8.73 -31.21
N ALA A 190 -26.83 8.98 -32.46
CA ALA A 190 -28.16 9.46 -32.86
C ALA A 190 -28.30 9.40 -34.38
N GLY A 191 -29.41 8.83 -34.88
CA GLY A 191 -29.80 8.96 -36.29
C GLY A 191 -30.64 7.79 -36.82
N ASP A 192 -31.80 7.56 -36.22
CA ASP A 192 -32.89 6.80 -36.84
C ASP A 192 -33.65 7.71 -37.84
N ALA A 193 -34.45 7.09 -38.73
CA ALA A 193 -35.38 7.66 -39.72
C ALA A 193 -34.76 8.30 -40.99
N ASP A 194 -35.33 8.22 -42.21
CA ASP A 194 -36.55 7.60 -42.77
C ASP A 194 -36.68 8.11 -44.24
N GLU A 195 -37.22 7.29 -45.15
CA GLU A 195 -37.85 7.62 -46.46
C GLU A 195 -37.03 8.43 -47.54
N SER A 196 -37.24 8.38 -48.86
CA SER A 196 -38.01 7.59 -49.83
C SER A 196 -37.59 8.06 -51.25
N ASP A 197 -37.80 7.19 -52.23
CA ASP A 197 -38.16 7.47 -53.64
C ASP A 197 -37.13 7.94 -54.70
N GLY A 198 -37.20 7.32 -55.88
CA GLY A 198 -36.47 7.77 -57.07
C GLY A 198 -36.27 6.77 -58.21
N SER A 199 -37.34 6.07 -58.63
CA SER A 199 -37.69 5.65 -60.01
C SER A 199 -36.59 5.51 -61.10
N GLY A 200 -36.54 4.33 -61.75
CA GLY A 200 -35.91 4.20 -63.08
C GLY A 200 -35.82 2.78 -63.65
N GLY A 201 -36.94 2.18 -64.08
CA GLY A 201 -36.90 1.19 -65.18
C GLY A 201 -37.15 1.90 -66.53
N PRO A 202 -37.26 1.19 -67.69
CA PRO A 202 -36.99 -0.22 -68.00
C PRO A 202 -36.05 -0.39 -69.24
N ASP A 203 -35.66 -1.61 -69.62
CA ASP A 203 -35.86 -2.15 -71.00
C ASP A 203 -35.47 -3.65 -71.10
N ARG A 204 -36.00 -4.32 -72.13
CA ARG A 204 -36.28 -5.77 -72.19
C ARG A 204 -35.22 -6.60 -72.99
N PRO A 205 -35.53 -7.77 -73.63
CA PRO A 205 -34.73 -8.99 -73.50
C PRO A 205 -33.96 -9.35 -74.79
N GLY A 206 -33.13 -10.39 -74.74
CA GLY A 206 -32.46 -10.93 -75.94
C GLY A 206 -31.99 -12.37 -75.73
N GLU A 207 -32.55 -13.26 -76.55
CA GLU A 207 -32.19 -14.68 -76.73
C GLU A 207 -30.74 -14.90 -77.13
N SER A 208 -30.15 -16.03 -76.73
CA SER A 208 -29.28 -16.91 -77.54
C SER A 208 -29.11 -18.26 -76.85
#